data_AF-A0A850DLX9-F1
#
_entry.id   AF-A0A850DLX9-F1
#
_cell.length_a   1.000
_cell.length_b   1.000
_cell.length_c   1.000
_cell.angle_alpha   90.00
_cell.angle_beta   90.00
_cell.angle_gamma   90.00
#
_symmetry.space_group_name_H-M   'P 1'
#
loop_
_entity.id
_entity.type
_entity.pdbx_description
1 polymer ?
#
loop_
_entity_poly.entity_id
_entity_poly.type
_entity_poly.pdbx_seq_one_letter_code
_entity_poly.pdbx_strand_id
1 'polypeptide(L)'
;DAPVAAVLAGAPVPDPSPDRIRIRLGPDDAVAQVDHAAAIPGAAGAAVLAAMAATITPLAALSGAGVRSLWAIASDALANRALDTAGRGAVPTAVADFAAGIAPVLPPLRFVEVAGAVFVRRNSCCLYYASPLSAGEKCASCPRRLAGERRYRIAALS
;
A
#
# COMPACT_ATOMS: atom_id res chain seq x y z
N ASP A 1 5.41 -3.41 8.42
CA ASP A 1 6.06 -2.43 7.51
C ASP A 1 7.46 -2.81 7.02
N ALA A 2 7.94 -4.02 7.29
CA ALA A 2 9.36 -4.33 7.10
C ALA A 2 9.82 -4.71 5.68
N PRO A 3 9.01 -5.35 4.79
CA PRO A 3 9.52 -5.79 3.48
C PRO A 3 9.91 -4.66 2.52
N VAL A 4 9.05 -3.64 2.35
CA VAL A 4 9.32 -2.50 1.46
C VAL A 4 10.50 -1.68 1.98
N ALA A 5 10.53 -1.45 3.29
CA ALA A 5 11.63 -0.73 3.93
C ALA A 5 12.97 -1.47 3.77
N ALA A 6 12.97 -2.80 3.97
CA ALA A 6 14.16 -3.62 3.79
C ALA A 6 14.66 -3.59 2.34
N VAL A 7 13.76 -3.69 1.35
CA VAL A 7 14.13 -3.56 -0.07
C VAL A 7 14.78 -2.20 -0.35
N LEU A 8 14.19 -1.11 0.14
CA LEU A 8 14.71 0.24 -0.08
C LEU A 8 16.04 0.48 0.64
N ALA A 9 16.27 -0.17 1.78
CA ALA A 9 17.51 -0.09 2.54
C ALA A 9 18.59 -1.07 2.04
N GLY A 10 18.30 -1.93 1.05
CA GLY A 10 19.21 -3.01 0.64
C GLY A 10 19.46 -4.06 1.73
N ALA A 11 18.54 -4.17 2.70
CA ALA A 11 18.62 -5.08 3.84
C ALA A 11 17.94 -6.43 3.53
N PRO A 12 18.24 -7.49 4.30
CA PRO A 12 17.51 -8.75 4.22
C PRO A 12 16.00 -8.51 4.35
N VAL A 13 15.24 -8.99 3.37
CA VAL A 13 13.79 -8.78 3.33
C VAL A 13 13.12 -9.78 4.26
N PRO A 14 12.35 -9.34 5.26
CA PRO A 14 11.59 -10.25 6.11
C PRO A 14 10.51 -10.97 5.31
N ASP A 15 10.26 -12.23 5.65
CA ASP A 15 9.27 -13.07 4.99
C ASP A 15 7.87 -12.44 5.12
N PRO A 16 7.23 -12.04 4.00
CA PRO A 16 5.91 -11.43 4.02
C PRO A 16 4.77 -12.45 4.09
N SER A 17 5.05 -13.76 4.12
CA SER A 17 4.03 -14.81 4.06
C SER A 17 3.10 -14.75 5.28
N PRO A 18 1.76 -14.73 5.10
CA PRO A 18 0.82 -14.58 6.22
C PRO A 18 0.96 -15.63 7.34
N ASP A 19 1.34 -16.86 7.01
CA ASP A 19 1.59 -17.96 7.97
C ASP A 19 2.91 -17.80 8.75
N ARG A 20 3.78 -16.87 8.32
CA ARG A 20 5.09 -16.57 8.92
C ARG A 20 5.14 -15.22 9.62
N ILE A 21 4.02 -14.51 9.65
CA ILE A 21 3.86 -13.24 10.33
C ILE A 21 3.05 -13.42 11.61
N ARG A 22 3.48 -12.78 12.69
CA ARG A 22 2.69 -12.62 13.91
C ARG A 22 2.35 -11.15 14.08
N ILE A 23 1.05 -10.85 14.16
CA ILE A 23 0.55 -9.49 14.39
C ILE A 23 0.08 -9.41 15.83
N ARG A 24 0.63 -8.45 16.60
CA ARG A 24 0.08 -8.05 17.90
C ARG A 24 -0.80 -6.83 17.71
N LEU A 25 -2.02 -6.92 18.19
CA LEU A 25 -2.95 -5.80 18.25
C LEU A 25 -2.78 -5.07 19.59
N GLY A 26 -2.92 -3.75 19.55
CA GLY A 26 -2.97 -2.89 20.72
C GLY A 26 -4.39 -2.80 21.31
N PRO A 27 -4.59 -1.96 22.34
CA PRO A 27 -5.88 -1.82 23.03
C PRO A 27 -7.05 -1.41 22.14
N ASP A 28 -6.79 -0.68 21.05
CA ASP A 28 -7.80 -0.19 20.10
C ASP A 28 -7.92 -1.07 18.84
N ASP A 29 -7.51 -2.34 18.92
CA ASP A 29 -7.36 -3.27 17.79
C ASP A 29 -6.41 -2.78 16.67
N ALA A 30 -5.70 -1.68 16.92
CA ALA A 30 -4.67 -1.17 16.03
C ALA A 30 -3.48 -2.13 15.98
N VAL A 31 -2.84 -2.28 14.81
CA VAL A 31 -1.61 -3.06 14.70
C VAL A 31 -0.51 -2.38 15.53
N ALA A 32 -0.12 -3.01 16.64
CA ALA A 32 0.92 -2.52 17.53
C ALA A 32 2.30 -3.05 17.11
N GLN A 33 2.36 -4.31 16.67
CA GLN A 33 3.62 -4.91 16.22
C GLN A 33 3.40 -5.99 15.18
N VAL A 34 4.36 -6.11 14.27
CA VAL A 34 4.43 -7.17 13.25
C VAL A 34 5.79 -7.85 13.38
N ASP A 35 5.79 -9.11 13.80
CA ASP A 35 6.99 -9.94 13.88
C ASP A 35 7.05 -10.89 12.70
N HIS A 36 8.25 -11.08 12.17
CA HIS A 36 8.53 -11.98 11.06
C HIS A 36 9.42 -13.13 11.53
N ALA A 37 9.09 -14.36 11.14
CA ALA A 37 9.82 -15.54 11.60
C ALA A 37 11.24 -15.64 11.02
N ALA A 38 11.46 -15.14 9.79
CA ALA A 38 12.73 -15.20 9.08
C ALA A 38 12.84 -14.10 8.03
N ALA A 39 14.05 -13.91 7.50
CA ALA A 39 14.28 -13.21 6.24
C ALA A 39 14.29 -14.20 5.08
N ILE A 40 13.87 -13.73 3.91
CA ILE A 40 13.87 -14.52 2.67
C ILE A 40 15.13 -14.21 1.85
N PRO A 41 15.77 -15.23 1.24
CA PRO A 41 16.81 -15.02 0.25
C PRO A 41 16.19 -14.64 -1.11
N GLY A 42 16.77 -13.66 -1.81
CA GLY A 42 16.47 -13.39 -3.22
C GLY A 42 15.29 -12.44 -3.51
N ALA A 43 14.52 -12.74 -4.57
CA ALA A 43 13.63 -11.80 -5.28
C ALA A 43 12.38 -11.38 -4.48
N ALA A 44 12.56 -10.36 -3.62
CA ALA A 44 11.55 -9.78 -2.75
C ALA A 44 10.20 -9.47 -3.42
N GLY A 45 10.22 -9.01 -4.68
CA GLY A 45 9.00 -8.73 -5.44
C GLY A 45 8.08 -9.95 -5.58
N ALA A 46 8.63 -11.11 -5.95
CA ALA A 46 7.85 -12.34 -6.12
C ALA A 46 7.25 -12.84 -4.79
N ALA A 47 8.01 -12.74 -3.70
CA ALA A 47 7.55 -13.13 -2.37
C ALA A 47 6.43 -12.20 -1.86
N VAL A 48 6.57 -10.89 -2.05
CA VAL A 48 5.51 -9.93 -1.70
C VAL A 48 4.28 -10.15 -2.56
N LEU A 49 4.45 -10.44 -3.85
CA LEU A 49 3.34 -10.78 -4.73
C LEU A 49 2.57 -12.02 -4.24
N ALA A 50 3.29 -13.08 -3.91
CA ALA A 50 2.70 -14.32 -3.41
C ALA A 50 1.94 -14.10 -2.09
N ALA A 51 2.53 -13.36 -1.14
CA ALA A 51 1.89 -13.01 0.12
C ALA A 51 0.61 -12.16 -0.08
N MET A 52 0.64 -11.19 -0.99
CA MET A 52 -0.54 -10.41 -1.37
C MET A 52 -1.62 -11.31 -1.98
N ALA A 53 -1.26 -12.19 -2.92
CA ALA A 53 -2.22 -13.11 -3.55
C ALA A 53 -2.87 -14.07 -2.53
N ALA A 54 -2.08 -14.58 -1.58
CA ALA A 54 -2.54 -15.44 -0.48
C ALA A 54 -3.53 -14.72 0.46
N THR A 55 -3.48 -13.38 0.52
CA THR A 55 -4.40 -12.56 1.33
C THR A 55 -5.61 -12.08 0.53
N ILE A 56 -5.40 -11.61 -0.70
CA ILE A 56 -6.46 -11.02 -1.55
C ILE A 56 -7.51 -12.06 -1.94
N THR A 57 -7.09 -13.28 -2.26
CA THR A 57 -8.01 -14.34 -2.70
C THR A 57 -9.05 -14.71 -1.63
N PRO A 58 -8.66 -15.09 -0.39
CA PRO A 58 -9.64 -15.36 0.65
C PRO A 58 -10.43 -14.13 1.06
N LEU A 59 -9.80 -12.94 1.08
CA LEU A 59 -10.50 -11.69 1.39
C LEU A 59 -11.61 -11.38 0.37
N ALA A 60 -11.35 -11.59 -0.92
CA ALA A 60 -12.36 -11.43 -1.97
C ALA A 60 -13.55 -12.38 -1.74
N ALA A 61 -13.27 -13.64 -1.44
CA ALA A 61 -14.31 -14.65 -1.18
C ALA A 61 -15.15 -14.31 0.06
N LEU A 62 -14.52 -13.87 1.15
CA LEU A 62 -15.21 -13.54 2.40
C LEU A 62 -16.00 -12.23 2.34
N SER A 63 -15.47 -11.22 1.66
CA SER A 63 -16.08 -9.87 1.63
C SER A 63 -17.01 -9.63 0.44
N GLY A 64 -16.95 -10.47 -0.60
CA GLY A 64 -17.60 -10.22 -1.89
C GLY A 64 -16.96 -9.08 -2.69
N ALA A 65 -15.85 -8.51 -2.24
CA ALA A 65 -15.15 -7.47 -2.97
C ALA A 65 -14.51 -8.02 -4.26
N GLY A 66 -14.58 -7.25 -5.33
CA GLY A 66 -13.94 -7.63 -6.60
C GLY A 66 -12.42 -7.76 -6.47
N VAL A 67 -11.86 -8.90 -6.92
CA VAL A 67 -10.42 -9.18 -6.87
C VAL A 67 -9.58 -8.05 -7.46
N ARG A 68 -9.98 -7.46 -8.59
CA ARG A 68 -9.28 -6.32 -9.19
C ARG A 68 -9.26 -5.08 -8.30
N SER A 69 -10.35 -4.83 -7.56
CA SER A 69 -10.44 -3.70 -6.63
C SER A 69 -9.50 -3.90 -5.44
N LEU A 70 -9.38 -5.13 -4.94
CA LEU A 70 -8.45 -5.47 -3.86
C LEU A 70 -6.98 -5.34 -4.31
N TRP A 71 -6.65 -5.75 -5.55
CA TRP A 71 -5.32 -5.49 -6.11
C TRP A 71 -5.01 -3.99 -6.27
N ALA A 72 -5.99 -3.16 -6.64
CA ALA A 72 -5.81 -1.71 -6.68
C ALA A 72 -5.58 -1.13 -5.27
N ILE A 73 -6.25 -1.66 -4.24
CA ILE A 73 -6.01 -1.26 -2.84
C ILE A 73 -4.61 -1.68 -2.40
N ALA A 74 -4.19 -2.90 -2.71
CA ALA A 74 -2.85 -3.40 -2.40
C ALA A 74 -1.75 -2.55 -3.06
N SER A 75 -1.94 -2.16 -4.33
CA SER A 75 -1.04 -1.23 -5.04
C SER A 75 -0.94 0.13 -4.35
N ASP A 76 -2.09 0.72 -3.97
CA ASP A 76 -2.11 2.01 -3.26
C ASP A 76 -1.45 1.91 -1.87
N ALA A 77 -1.64 0.80 -1.14
CA ALA A 77 -1.02 0.57 0.16
C ALA A 77 0.50 0.43 0.03
N LEU A 78 0.96 -0.31 -0.98
CA LEU A 78 2.37 -0.47 -1.28
C LEU A 78 3.05 0.86 -1.64
N ALA A 79 2.39 1.66 -2.50
CA ALA A 79 2.87 2.99 -2.86
C ALA A 79 3.00 3.91 -1.64
N ASN A 80 2.06 3.84 -0.68
CA ASN A 80 2.16 4.62 0.56
C ASN A 80 3.35 4.16 1.41
N ARG A 81 3.54 2.85 1.60
CA ARG A 81 4.70 2.32 2.36
C ARG A 81 6.04 2.71 1.73
N ALA A 82 6.10 2.72 0.40
CA ALA A 82 7.27 3.20 -0.32
C ALA A 82 7.58 4.68 0.01
N LEU A 83 6.56 5.56 0.00
CA LEU A 83 6.74 6.96 0.38
C LEU A 83 7.05 7.16 1.87
N ASP A 84 6.43 6.39 2.75
CA ASP A 84 6.67 6.47 4.20
C ASP A 84 8.14 6.14 4.51
N THR A 85 8.75 5.24 3.74
CA THR A 85 10.17 4.87 3.89
C THR A 85 11.10 5.86 3.19
N ALA A 86 10.78 6.24 1.95
CA ALA A 86 11.64 7.08 1.11
C ALA A 86 11.56 8.58 1.43
N GLY A 87 10.52 9.02 2.13
CA GLY A 87 10.16 10.42 2.28
C GLY A 87 9.41 10.98 1.06
N ARG A 88 8.96 12.24 1.18
CA ARG A 88 8.12 12.92 0.17
C ARG A 88 8.88 13.73 -0.88
N GLY A 89 10.22 13.61 -0.97
CA GLY A 89 11.04 14.43 -1.87
C GLY A 89 11.11 13.94 -3.32
N ALA A 90 11.23 12.63 -3.54
CA ALA A 90 11.21 11.99 -4.87
C ALA A 90 10.89 10.50 -4.72
N VAL A 91 10.37 9.86 -5.77
CA VAL A 91 10.15 8.40 -5.79
C VAL A 91 11.49 7.73 -6.11
N PRO A 92 12.10 6.93 -5.21
CA PRO A 92 13.35 6.25 -5.51
C PRO A 92 13.20 5.23 -6.65
N THR A 93 14.21 5.09 -7.50
CA THR A 93 14.28 4.07 -8.56
C THR A 93 14.06 2.66 -8.02
N ALA A 94 14.54 2.37 -6.80
CA ALA A 94 14.30 1.09 -6.11
C ALA A 94 12.81 0.75 -5.90
N VAL A 95 11.92 1.75 -5.78
CA VAL A 95 10.46 1.52 -5.73
C VAL A 95 9.93 1.06 -7.08
N ALA A 96 10.46 1.61 -8.18
CA ALA A 96 10.08 1.23 -9.54
C ALA A 96 10.56 -0.19 -9.87
N ASP A 97 11.79 -0.54 -9.50
CA ASP A 97 12.33 -1.89 -9.70
C ASP A 97 11.58 -2.93 -8.85
N PHE A 98 11.25 -2.59 -7.61
CA PHE A 98 10.41 -3.43 -6.76
C PHE A 98 9.02 -3.64 -7.37
N ALA A 99 8.39 -2.58 -7.86
CA ALA A 99 7.08 -2.65 -8.51
C ALA A 99 7.12 -3.50 -9.80
N ALA A 100 8.20 -3.42 -10.57
CA ALA A 100 8.37 -4.21 -11.80
C ALA A 100 8.35 -5.72 -11.51
N GLY A 101 8.92 -6.16 -10.39
CA GLY A 101 8.86 -7.56 -9.93
C GLY A 101 7.46 -8.07 -9.56
N ILE A 102 6.46 -7.17 -9.46
CA ILE A 102 5.08 -7.45 -9.02
C ILE A 102 4.06 -7.10 -10.14
N ALA A 103 4.53 -6.52 -11.25
CA ALA A 103 3.74 -5.87 -12.28
C ALA A 103 2.75 -6.73 -13.09
N PRO A 104 2.86 -8.07 -13.24
CA PRO A 104 1.91 -8.82 -14.07
C PRO A 104 0.45 -8.75 -13.59
N VAL A 105 0.24 -8.45 -12.30
CA VAL A 105 -1.07 -8.45 -11.64
C VAL A 105 -1.34 -7.18 -10.82
N LEU A 106 -0.29 -6.46 -10.42
CA LEU A 106 -0.43 -5.24 -9.66
C LEU A 106 -0.63 -4.02 -10.57
N PRO A 107 -1.70 -3.22 -10.38
CA PRO A 107 -1.81 -1.92 -11.03
C PRO A 107 -0.57 -1.07 -10.77
N PRO A 108 -0.09 -0.26 -11.74
CA PRO A 108 1.08 0.57 -11.56
C PRO A 108 0.98 1.45 -10.31
N LEU A 109 2.06 1.54 -9.55
CA LEU A 109 2.17 2.49 -8.46
C LEU A 109 2.19 3.89 -9.07
N ARG A 110 1.32 4.77 -8.61
CA ARG A 110 1.16 6.11 -9.19
C ARG A 110 1.40 7.15 -8.14
N PHE A 111 2.18 8.15 -8.54
CA PHE A 111 2.55 9.26 -7.68
C PHE A 111 2.14 10.57 -8.35
N VAL A 112 1.98 11.62 -7.54
CA VAL A 112 1.72 12.98 -7.98
C VAL A 112 2.46 13.93 -7.05
N GLU A 113 3.09 14.95 -7.63
CA GLU A 113 3.71 16.02 -6.87
C GLU A 113 2.70 17.17 -6.68
N VAL A 114 2.56 17.62 -5.43
CA VAL A 114 1.69 18.73 -5.04
C VAL A 114 2.41 19.55 -3.98
N ALA A 115 2.56 20.85 -4.22
CA ALA A 115 3.23 21.78 -3.30
C ALA A 115 4.62 21.30 -2.83
N GLY A 116 5.44 20.75 -3.76
CA GLY A 116 6.80 20.28 -3.47
C GLY A 116 6.90 18.95 -2.73
N ALA A 117 5.78 18.26 -2.51
CA ALA A 117 5.74 16.95 -1.86
C ALA A 117 5.10 15.89 -2.76
N VAL A 118 5.63 14.67 -2.71
CA VAL A 118 5.11 13.51 -3.43
C VAL A 118 4.01 12.82 -2.63
N PHE A 119 2.91 12.51 -3.32
CA PHE A 119 1.75 11.78 -2.79
C PHE A 119 1.37 10.61 -3.69
N VAL A 120 0.73 9.59 -3.11
CA VAL A 120 0.12 8.51 -3.90
C VAL A 120 -1.10 9.04 -4.66
N ARG A 121 -1.11 8.81 -5.97
CA ARG A 121 -2.30 8.98 -6.80
C ARG A 121 -3.05 7.66 -6.86
N ARG A 122 -4.07 7.54 -6.04
CA ARG A 122 -4.83 6.29 -5.85
C ARG A 122 -5.41 5.72 -7.15
N ASN A 123 -5.20 4.42 -7.34
CA ASN A 123 -5.90 3.59 -8.32
C ASN A 123 -7.24 3.09 -7.77
N SER A 124 -7.37 2.92 -6.46
CA SER A 124 -8.54 2.35 -5.81
C SER A 124 -9.49 3.38 -5.22
N CYS A 125 -10.76 3.03 -5.16
CA CYS A 125 -11.73 3.66 -4.28
C CYS A 125 -11.94 2.76 -3.06
N CYS A 126 -11.34 3.08 -1.91
CA CYS A 126 -11.51 2.30 -0.66
C CYS A 126 -12.92 2.34 -0.06
N LEU A 127 -13.84 3.10 -0.66
CA LEU A 127 -15.19 3.29 -0.13
C LEU A 127 -15.23 3.79 1.32
N TYR A 128 -14.18 4.52 1.75
CA TYR A 128 -14.14 5.11 3.09
C TYR A 128 -15.40 5.95 3.38
N TYR A 129 -15.90 6.65 2.35
CA TYR A 129 -17.11 7.46 2.44
C TYR A 129 -18.40 6.66 2.74
N ALA A 130 -18.37 5.34 2.56
CA ALA A 130 -19.49 4.45 2.89
C ALA A 130 -19.43 3.95 4.34
N SER A 131 -18.32 4.19 5.05
CA SER A 131 -18.23 3.92 6.48
C SER A 131 -19.03 4.97 7.26
N PRO A 132 -19.80 4.57 8.29
CA PRO A 132 -20.45 5.52 9.18
C PRO A 132 -19.47 6.52 9.83
N LEU A 133 -18.22 6.09 10.05
CA LEU A 133 -17.17 6.90 10.67
C LEU A 133 -16.74 8.10 9.82
N SER A 134 -17.01 8.08 8.51
CA SER A 134 -16.61 9.17 7.62
C SER A 134 -17.65 10.27 7.51
N ALA A 135 -18.86 10.09 8.05
CA ALA A 135 -20.00 10.98 7.82
C ALA A 135 -20.22 11.31 6.31
N GLY A 136 -19.97 10.33 5.43
CA GLY A 136 -20.08 10.52 3.97
C GLY A 136 -18.88 11.20 3.29
N GLU A 137 -17.85 11.63 4.04
CA GLU A 137 -16.68 12.29 3.46
C GLU A 137 -15.76 11.32 2.71
N LYS A 138 -15.23 11.78 1.57
CA LYS A 138 -14.22 11.05 0.80
C LYS A 138 -12.81 11.39 1.31
N CYS A 139 -11.84 10.49 1.17
CA CYS A 139 -10.45 10.84 1.49
C CYS A 139 -9.89 11.90 0.50
N ALA A 140 -8.81 12.58 0.88
CA ALA A 140 -8.19 13.65 0.08
C ALA A 140 -7.77 13.18 -1.32
N SER A 141 -7.26 11.95 -1.43
CA SER A 141 -6.79 11.33 -2.67
C SER A 141 -7.84 10.49 -3.40
N CYS A 142 -9.11 10.53 -2.99
CA CYS A 142 -10.17 9.67 -3.53
C CYS A 142 -10.35 9.83 -5.05
N PRO A 143 -10.33 8.75 -5.86
CA PRO A 143 -10.53 8.86 -7.31
C PRO A 143 -11.94 9.30 -7.71
N ARG A 144 -12.90 9.26 -6.78
CA ARG A 144 -14.28 9.77 -6.94
C ARG A 144 -14.43 11.27 -6.67
N ARG A 145 -13.35 11.99 -6.37
CA ARG A 145 -13.32 13.46 -6.31
C ARG A 145 -12.85 14.02 -7.67
N LEU A 146 -13.30 15.23 -8.01
CA LEU A 146 -12.82 15.94 -9.19
C LEU A 146 -11.31 16.19 -9.09
N ALA A 147 -10.61 16.20 -10.22
CA ALA A 147 -9.14 16.31 -10.24
C ALA A 147 -8.63 17.58 -9.53
N GLY A 148 -9.28 18.72 -9.74
CA GLY A 148 -8.96 19.98 -9.06
C GLY A 148 -9.20 19.92 -7.56
N GLU A 149 -10.31 19.31 -7.12
CA GLU A 149 -10.63 19.15 -5.71
C GLU A 149 -9.63 18.23 -4.99
N ARG A 150 -9.22 17.12 -5.63
CA ARG A 150 -8.15 16.27 -5.08
C ARG A 150 -6.86 17.04 -4.91
N ARG A 151 -6.46 17.83 -5.93
CA ARG A 151 -5.22 18.62 -5.86
C ARG A 151 -5.28 19.62 -4.71
N TYR A 152 -6.39 20.33 -4.55
CA TYR A 152 -6.60 21.26 -3.45
C TYR A 152 -6.51 20.57 -2.07
N ARG A 153 -7.23 19.46 -1.88
CA ARG A 153 -7.22 18.74 -0.60
C ARG A 153 -5.88 18.09 -0.28
N ILE A 154 -5.16 17.59 -1.29
CA ILE A 154 -3.80 17.06 -1.09
C ILE A 154 -2.84 18.19 -0.73
N ALA A 155 -2.94 19.35 -1.37
CA ALA A 155 -2.10 20.51 -1.03
C ALA A 155 -2.30 20.99 0.41
N ALA A 156 -3.52 20.82 0.97
CA ALA A 156 -3.81 21.14 2.36
C ALA A 156 -3.24 20.12 3.39
N LEU A 157 -2.57 19.06 2.93
CA LEU A 157 -1.87 18.07 3.77
C LEU A 157 -0.35 18.25 3.78
N SER A 158 0.18 19.13 2.91
CA SER A 158 1.60 19.49 2.85
C SER A 158 1.96 20.51 3.92
#